data_AF-A0A520EGA1-F1
#
_entry.id   AF-A0A520EGA1-F1
#
_cell.length_a   1.000
_cell.length_b   1.000
_cell.length_c   1.000
_cell.angle_alpha   90.00
_cell.angle_beta   90.00
_cell.angle_gamma   90.00
#
_symmetry.space_group_name_H-M   'P 1'
#
loop_
_entity.id
_entity.type
_entity.pdbx_description
1 polymer ?
#
loop_
_entity_poly.entity_id
_entity_poly.type
_entity_poly.pdbx_seq_one_letter_code
_entity_poly.pdbx_strand_id
1 'polypeptide(L)'
;LDFAFETPAFIRIQDRDLQSLPEGARRKVRRMQREYVELWVATLCAVDPELNEADARTTAHAVFGLINSTPYSAGRTPSRNARPVLRAMALAALGVLH
;
A
#
# COMPACT_ATOMS: atom_id res chain seq x y z
N LEU A 1 7.14 2.35 9.51
CA LEU A 1 5.67 2.56 9.49
C LEU A 1 5.33 4.04 9.41
N ASP A 2 6.19 4.92 9.92
CA ASP A 2 5.97 6.37 9.91
C ASP A 2 5.93 6.95 8.50
N PHE A 3 6.66 6.41 7.51
CA PHE A 3 6.56 6.84 6.10
C PHE A 3 5.13 6.75 5.51
N ALA A 4 4.35 5.72 5.89
CA ALA A 4 2.96 5.57 5.45
C ALA A 4 2.01 6.59 6.11
N PHE A 5 2.42 7.17 7.24
CA PHE A 5 1.65 8.19 7.99
C PHE A 5 2.17 9.62 7.77
N GLU A 6 3.46 9.82 7.51
CA GLU A 6 4.16 11.10 7.35
C GLU A 6 4.31 11.52 5.88
N THR A 7 4.11 10.59 4.94
CA THR A 7 4.04 10.92 3.50
C THR A 7 2.64 10.64 2.93
N PRO A 8 1.59 11.40 3.30
CA PRO A 8 0.27 11.30 2.68
C PRO A 8 0.22 11.69 1.20
N ALA A 9 1.36 11.93 0.55
CA ALA A 9 1.46 12.59 -0.74
C ALA A 9 1.50 11.64 -1.95
N PHE A 10 1.91 10.38 -1.78
CA PHE A 10 1.95 9.44 -2.91
C PHE A 10 0.74 8.51 -3.01
N ILE A 11 -0.02 8.37 -1.92
CA ILE A 11 -1.11 7.40 -1.84
C ILE A 11 -2.50 8.04 -1.76
N ARG A 12 -2.68 9.18 -2.43
CA ARG A 12 -3.99 9.84 -2.51
C ARG A 12 -4.40 10.27 -3.91
N ILE A 13 -3.79 9.69 -4.94
CA ILE A 13 -4.37 9.78 -6.28
C ILE A 13 -5.34 8.60 -6.40
N GLN A 14 -6.63 8.87 -6.17
CA GLN A 14 -7.69 7.89 -6.43
C GLN A 14 -7.79 7.64 -7.94
N ASP A 15 -8.39 6.52 -8.35
CA ASP A 15 -8.56 6.21 -9.78
C ASP A 15 -9.27 7.34 -10.54
N ARG A 16 -10.20 8.04 -9.89
CA ARG A 16 -10.87 9.24 -10.45
C ARG A 16 -9.90 10.37 -10.75
N ASP A 17 -9.00 10.68 -9.81
CA ASP A 17 -8.02 11.75 -9.95
C ASP A 17 -6.89 11.36 -10.92
N LEU A 18 -6.63 10.07 -11.08
CA LEU A 18 -5.69 9.57 -12.08
C LEU A 18 -6.28 9.67 -13.51
N GLN A 19 -7.58 9.42 -13.67
CA GLN A 19 -8.27 9.54 -14.95
C GLN A 19 -8.39 10.99 -15.42
N SER A 20 -8.43 11.97 -14.51
CA SER A 20 -8.47 13.39 -14.85
C SER A 20 -7.11 13.96 -15.29
N LEU A 21 -6.00 13.22 -15.10
CA LEU A 21 -4.68 13.66 -15.54
C LEU A 21 -4.52 13.62 -17.06
N PRO A 22 -3.76 14.58 -17.63
CA PRO A 22 -3.25 14.47 -18.99
C PRO A 22 -2.53 13.14 -19.20
N GLU A 23 -2.63 12.58 -20.40
CA GLU A 23 -2.17 11.21 -20.68
C GLU A 23 -0.69 10.98 -20.31
N GLY A 24 0.18 11.96 -20.60
CA GLY A 24 1.60 11.88 -20.23
C GLY A 24 1.84 11.81 -18.71
N ALA A 25 1.10 12.60 -17.93
CA ALA A 25 1.18 12.58 -16.47
C ALA A 25 0.62 11.25 -15.92
N ARG A 26 -0.49 10.76 -16.46
CA ARG A 26 -1.08 9.46 -16.09
C ARG A 26 -0.11 8.31 -16.32
N ARG A 27 0.56 8.28 -17.48
CA ARG A 27 1.59 7.27 -17.79
C ARG A 27 2.76 7.33 -16.80
N LYS A 28 3.21 8.54 -16.45
CA LYS A 28 4.29 8.74 -15.46
C LYS A 28 3.89 8.22 -14.08
N VAL A 29 2.68 8.53 -13.61
CA VAL A 29 2.17 8.04 -12.32
C VAL A 29 2.04 6.52 -12.32
N ARG A 30 1.46 5.92 -13.37
CA ARG A 30 1.37 4.45 -13.49
C ARG A 30 2.74 3.78 -13.51
N ARG A 31 3.75 4.40 -14.12
CA ARG A 31 5.14 3.91 -14.09
C ARG A 31 5.72 3.94 -12.68
N MET A 32 5.60 5.08 -11.99
CA MET A 32 6.07 5.24 -10.61
C MET A 32 5.39 4.25 -9.66
N GLN A 33 4.07 4.00 -9.83
CA GLN A 33 3.35 2.99 -9.06
C GLN A 33 3.94 1.59 -9.25
N ARG A 34 4.27 1.20 -10.48
CA ARG A 34 4.91 -0.10 -10.75
C ARG A 34 6.30 -0.18 -10.13
N GLU A 35 7.15 0.82 -10.34
CA GLU A 35 8.50 0.86 -9.76
C GLU A 35 8.47 0.77 -8.23
N TYR A 36 7.48 1.40 -7.60
CA TYR A 36 7.29 1.33 -6.15
C TYR A 36 6.88 -0.08 -5.68
N VAL A 37 6.00 -0.78 -6.41
CA VAL A 37 5.65 -2.18 -6.12
C VAL A 37 6.89 -3.07 -6.22
N GLU A 38 7.70 -2.91 -7.28
CA GLU A 38 8.90 -3.72 -7.47
C GLU A 38 9.94 -3.51 -6.36
N LEU A 39 10.09 -2.29 -5.84
CA LEU A 39 10.94 -2.03 -4.67
C LEU A 39 10.47 -2.81 -3.43
N TRP A 40 9.15 -2.88 -3.21
CA TRP A 40 8.57 -3.64 -2.10
C TRP A 40 8.77 -5.14 -2.28
N VAL A 41 8.53 -5.66 -3.48
CA VAL A 41 8.77 -7.07 -3.82
C VAL A 41 10.22 -7.44 -3.54
N ALA A 42 11.18 -6.66 -4.04
CA ALA A 42 12.60 -6.89 -3.81
C ALA A 42 12.95 -6.85 -2.31
N THR A 43 12.36 -5.93 -1.56
CA THR A 43 12.58 -5.83 -0.10
C THR A 43 12.00 -7.04 0.63
N LEU A 44 10.79 -7.48 0.28
CA LEU A 44 10.13 -8.63 0.89
C LEU A 44 10.92 -9.92 0.65
N CYS A 45 11.36 -10.18 -0.59
CA CYS A 45 12.21 -11.34 -0.90
C CYS A 45 13.60 -11.26 -0.24
N ALA A 46 14.12 -10.06 0.02
CA ALA A 46 15.39 -9.90 0.73
C ALA A 46 15.27 -10.17 2.24
N VAL A 47 14.10 -9.90 2.82
CA VAL A 47 13.81 -10.12 4.24
C VAL A 47 13.40 -11.57 4.51
N ASP A 48 12.63 -12.16 3.59
CA ASP A 48 12.20 -13.56 3.63
C ASP A 48 12.64 -14.27 2.33
N PRO A 49 13.80 -14.96 2.36
CA PRO A 49 14.30 -15.69 1.19
C PRO A 49 13.44 -16.88 0.74
N GLU A 50 12.52 -17.36 1.58
CA GLU A 50 11.57 -18.43 1.21
C GLU A 50 10.35 -17.90 0.46
N LEU A 51 10.09 -16.59 0.55
CA LEU A 51 9.00 -15.91 -0.14
C LEU A 51 9.35 -15.69 -1.62
N ASN A 52 8.64 -16.39 -2.50
CA ASN A 52 8.79 -16.18 -3.94
C ASN A 52 8.24 -14.81 -4.39
N GLU A 53 8.68 -14.36 -5.56
CA GLU A 53 8.34 -13.02 -6.09
C GLU A 53 6.83 -12.80 -6.32
N ALA A 54 6.09 -13.84 -6.71
CA ALA A 54 4.66 -13.74 -6.96
C ALA A 54 3.87 -13.52 -5.65
N ASP A 55 4.25 -14.24 -4.60
CA ASP A 55 3.67 -14.09 -3.28
C ASP A 55 4.09 -12.76 -2.64
N ALA A 56 5.35 -12.35 -2.77
CA ALA A 56 5.81 -11.02 -2.35
C ALA A 56 5.02 -9.88 -3.01
N ARG A 57 4.70 -10.01 -4.30
CA ARG A 57 3.86 -9.03 -5.02
C ARG A 57 2.44 -9.00 -4.50
N THR A 58 1.86 -10.18 -4.23
CA THR A 58 0.53 -10.29 -3.62
C THR A 58 0.50 -9.63 -2.24
N THR A 59 1.51 -9.91 -1.41
CA THR A 59 1.68 -9.31 -0.08
C THR A 59 1.81 -7.79 -0.15
N ALA A 60 2.64 -7.26 -1.05
CA ALA A 60 2.78 -5.82 -1.25
C ALA A 60 1.45 -5.15 -1.60
N HIS A 61 0.69 -5.72 -2.53
CA HIS A 61 -0.63 -5.22 -2.90
C HIS A 61 -1.65 -5.29 -1.74
N ALA A 62 -1.65 -6.38 -0.97
CA ALA A 62 -2.51 -6.52 0.20
C ALA A 62 -2.21 -5.44 1.26
N VAL A 63 -0.93 -5.22 1.58
CA VAL A 63 -0.49 -4.19 2.53
C VAL A 63 -0.86 -2.80 2.03
N PHE A 64 -0.65 -2.50 0.74
CA PHE A 64 -1.11 -1.24 0.16
C PHE A 64 -2.62 -1.07 0.26
N GLY A 65 -3.40 -2.11 -0.07
CA GLY A 65 -4.85 -2.10 0.09
C GLY A 65 -5.27 -1.78 1.52
N LEU A 66 -4.62 -2.37 2.52
CA LEU A 66 -4.89 -2.12 3.93
C LEU A 66 -4.55 -0.68 4.34
N ILE A 67 -3.37 -0.18 3.97
CA ILE A 67 -2.96 1.21 4.26
C ILE A 67 -3.96 2.19 3.62
N ASN A 68 -4.41 1.89 2.40
CA ASN A 68 -5.25 2.77 1.57
C ASN A 68 -6.74 2.59 1.82
N SER A 69 -7.12 1.61 2.64
CA SER A 69 -8.51 1.42 3.07
C SER A 69 -8.96 2.47 4.07
N THR A 70 -8.03 3.20 4.70
CA THR A 70 -8.29 4.26 5.70
C THR A 70 -9.36 5.28 5.28
N PRO A 71 -9.35 5.91 4.09
CA PRO A 71 -10.42 6.82 3.65
C PRO A 71 -11.78 6.13 3.43
N TYR A 72 -11.81 4.82 3.13
CA TYR A 72 -13.05 4.05 2.97
C TYR A 72 -13.62 3.57 4.31
N SER A 73 -12.75 3.26 5.29
CA SER A 73 -13.14 2.86 6.65
C SER A 73 -13.43 4.04 7.59
N ALA A 74 -12.97 5.24 7.24
CA ALA A 74 -13.21 6.49 7.95
C ALA A 74 -14.50 7.19 7.47
N GLY A 75 -15.64 6.48 7.48
CA GLY A 75 -16.95 7.09 7.31
C GLY A 75 -17.20 8.23 8.31
N ARG A 76 -18.41 8.82 8.33
CA ARG A 76 -18.74 9.97 9.23
C ARG A 76 -18.41 9.74 10.72
N THR A 77 -18.29 8.48 11.15
CA THR A 77 -17.80 8.09 12.48
C THR A 77 -16.76 6.98 12.34
N PRO A 78 -15.45 7.29 12.26
CA PRO A 78 -14.41 6.26 12.21
C PRO A 78 -14.45 5.42 13.50
N SER A 79 -14.35 4.10 13.36
CA SER A 79 -14.12 3.24 14.54
C SER A 79 -12.85 3.70 15.26
N ARG A 80 -12.92 3.91 16.57
CA ARG A 80 -11.73 4.19 17.41
C ARG A 80 -10.65 3.11 17.26
N ASN A 81 -11.04 1.91 16.83
CA ASN A 81 -10.16 0.76 16.65
C ASN A 81 -9.68 0.57 15.20
N ALA A 82 -10.11 1.39 14.23
CA ALA A 82 -9.72 1.21 12.83
C ALA A 82 -8.20 1.22 12.63
N ARG A 83 -7.50 2.17 13.27
CA ARG A 83 -6.04 2.27 13.18
C ARG A 83 -5.31 1.07 13.79
N PRO A 84 -5.60 0.64 15.04
CA PRO A 84 -5.06 -0.60 15.59
C PRO A 84 -5.34 -1.84 14.73
N VAL A 85 -6.56 -2.00 14.21
CA VAL A 85 -6.96 -3.15 13.38
C VAL A 85 -6.18 -3.18 12.07
N LEU A 86 -6.12 -2.06 11.34
CA LEU A 86 -5.38 -1.99 10.08
C LEU A 86 -3.88 -2.20 10.27
N ARG A 87 -3.32 -1.72 11.40
CA ARG A 87 -1.93 -2.01 11.77
C ARG A 87 -1.70 -3.50 12.00
N ALA A 88 -2.58 -4.16 12.76
CA ALA A 88 -2.45 -5.60 13.03
C ALA A 88 -2.56 -6.42 11.75
N MET A 89 -3.52 -6.10 10.87
CA MET A 89 -3.68 -6.77 9.58
C MET A 89 -2.47 -6.56 8.66
N ALA A 90 -1.90 -5.35 8.61
CA ALA A 90 -0.72 -5.07 7.81
C ALA A 90 0.51 -5.84 8.31
N LEU A 91 0.70 -5.93 9.63
CA LEU A 91 1.80 -6.71 10.22
C LEU A 91 1.62 -8.22 9.98
N ALA A 92 0.39 -8.72 10.07
CA ALA A 92 0.08 -10.11 9.78
C ALA A 92 0.32 -10.44 8.30
N ALA A 93 -0.09 -9.56 7.38
CA ALA A 93 0.15 -9.72 5.95
C ALA A 93 1.65 -9.75 5.60
N LEU A 94 2.49 -9.07 6.39
CA LEU A 94 3.95 -9.08 6.23
C LEU A 94 4.64 -10.29 6.88
N GLY A 95 3.90 -11.18 7.54
CA GLY A 95 4.49 -12.31 8.28
C GLY A 95 5.26 -11.90 9.54
N VAL A 96 5.08 -10.67 10.05
CA VAL A 96 5.86 -10.13 11.18
C VAL A 96 5.23 -10.47 12.55
N LEU A 97 4.03 -11.05 12.56
CA LEU A 97 3.39 -11.57 13.77
C LEU A 97 3.67 -13.07 13.89
N HIS A 98 4.62 -13.43 14.75
CA HIS A 98 4.79 -14.76 15.31
C HIS A 98 4.34 -14.77 16.77
#